data_AF-A0A7C0UAQ8-F1
#
_entry.id   AF-A0A7C0UAQ8-F1
#
_cell.length_a   1.000
_cell.length_b   1.000
_cell.length_c   1.000
_cell.angle_alpha   90.00
_cell.angle_beta   90.00
_cell.angle_gamma   90.00
#
_symmetry.space_group_name_H-M   'P 1'
#
loop_
_entity.id
_entity.type
_entity.pdbx_description
1 polymer ?
#
loop_
_entity_poly.entity_id
_entity_poly.type
_entity_poly.pdbx_seq_one_letter_code
_entity_poly.pdbx_strand_id
1 'polypeptide(L)'
;MNKFAFLQEEREIRRKKALEEHRRMSRLFRENRFEFERQRREAIKSLIESAPNPELRKRLWEMQARWDQRMKSAGSPHNRLILAEAFFWDFVVNQWLPTLTQCANTLRRSDSVTQ
;
A
#
# COMPACT_ATOMS: atom_id res chain seq x y z
N MET A 1 -15.40 4.41 -34.15
CA MET A 1 -15.20 4.25 -32.69
C MET A 1 -14.37 5.42 -32.17
N ASN A 2 -14.77 6.02 -31.04
CA ASN A 2 -14.15 7.23 -30.50
C ASN A 2 -12.84 6.89 -29.77
N LYS A 3 -11.72 7.50 -30.17
CA LYS A 3 -10.36 7.22 -29.65
C LYS A 3 -10.25 7.32 -28.12
N PHE A 4 -11.05 8.19 -27.51
CA PHE A 4 -11.11 8.35 -26.06
C PHE A 4 -11.77 7.17 -25.34
N ALA A 5 -12.79 6.55 -25.93
CA ALA A 5 -13.45 5.40 -25.34
C ALA A 5 -12.50 4.18 -25.30
N PHE A 6 -11.74 3.96 -26.38
CA PHE A 6 -10.73 2.90 -26.46
C PHE A 6 -9.62 3.06 -25.41
N LEU A 7 -9.10 4.29 -25.22
CA LEU A 7 -8.08 4.57 -24.20
C LEU A 7 -8.58 4.35 -22.76
N GLN A 8 -9.85 4.63 -22.50
CA GLN A 8 -10.46 4.35 -21.18
C GLN A 8 -10.60 2.85 -20.96
N GLU A 9 -11.08 2.12 -21.97
CA GLU A 9 -11.23 0.66 -21.92
C GLU A 9 -9.89 -0.05 -21.71
N GLU A 10 -8.82 0.36 -22.41
CA GLU A 10 -7.47 -0.17 -22.19
C GLU A 10 -6.93 0.11 -20.78
N ARG A 11 -7.24 1.28 -20.20
CA ARG A 11 -6.85 1.62 -18.83
C ARG A 11 -7.60 0.75 -17.82
N GLU A 12 -8.89 0.53 -18.03
CA GLU A 12 -9.68 -0.34 -17.17
C GLU A 12 -9.20 -1.79 -17.21
N ILE A 13 -8.90 -2.32 -18.40
CA ILE A 13 -8.37 -3.68 -18.55
C ILE A 13 -7.04 -3.82 -17.80
N ARG A 14 -6.12 -2.85 -17.98
CA ARG A 14 -4.83 -2.84 -17.26
C ARG A 14 -5.03 -2.77 -15.75
N ARG A 15 -5.97 -1.94 -15.29
CA ARG A 15 -6.30 -1.79 -13.87
C ARG A 15 -6.87 -3.09 -13.29
N LYS A 16 -7.80 -3.76 -13.98
CA LYS A 16 -8.38 -5.04 -13.55
C LYS A 16 -7.30 -6.11 -13.44
N LYS A 17 -6.44 -6.25 -14.44
CA LYS A 17 -5.30 -7.19 -14.41
C LYS A 17 -4.35 -6.91 -13.25
N ALA A 18 -4.00 -5.64 -13.02
CA ALA A 18 -3.13 -5.26 -11.90
C ALA A 18 -3.77 -5.57 -10.54
N LEU A 19 -5.07 -5.34 -10.38
CA LEU A 19 -5.82 -5.67 -9.16
C LEU A 19 -5.89 -7.17 -8.90
N GLU A 20 -6.13 -7.96 -9.94
CA GLU A 20 -6.19 -9.42 -9.85
C GLU A 20 -4.83 -10.00 -9.48
N GLU A 21 -3.76 -9.54 -10.14
CA GLU A 21 -2.40 -9.95 -9.83
C GLU A 21 -2.00 -9.55 -8.40
N HIS A 22 -2.36 -8.34 -7.96
CA HIS A 22 -2.14 -7.91 -6.59
C HIS A 22 -2.86 -8.81 -5.58
N ARG A 23 -4.12 -9.20 -5.86
CA ARG A 23 -4.87 -10.14 -5.00
C ARG A 23 -4.18 -11.50 -4.94
N ARG A 24 -3.74 -12.02 -6.09
CA ARG A 24 -3.02 -13.31 -6.18
C ARG A 24 -1.73 -13.27 -5.36
N MET A 25 -0.91 -12.24 -5.54
CA MET A 25 0.33 -12.07 -4.80
C MET A 25 0.11 -11.85 -3.30
N SER A 26 -0.94 -11.10 -2.92
CA SER A 26 -1.30 -10.89 -1.51
C SER A 26 -1.73 -12.20 -0.82
N ARG A 27 -2.49 -13.04 -1.52
CA ARG A 27 -2.83 -14.39 -1.04
C ARG A 27 -1.57 -15.23 -0.86
N LEU A 28 -0.71 -15.26 -1.87
CA LEU A 28 0.54 -16.00 -1.85
C LEU A 28 1.46 -15.57 -0.69
N PHE A 29 1.54 -14.27 -0.39
CA PHE A 29 2.31 -13.76 0.74
C PHE A 29 1.85 -14.35 2.09
N ARG A 30 0.54 -14.52 2.28
CA ARG A 30 -0.05 -15.05 3.52
C ARG A 30 0.09 -16.56 3.63
N GLU A 31 -0.11 -17.25 2.51
CA GLU A 31 -0.17 -18.72 2.47
C GLU A 31 1.22 -19.36 2.29
N ASN A 32 2.06 -18.80 1.42
CA ASN A 32 3.39 -19.31 1.13
C ASN A 32 4.38 -18.18 0.83
N ARG A 33 5.02 -17.70 1.89
CA ARG A 33 5.98 -16.59 1.81
C ARG A 33 7.19 -16.88 0.92
N PHE A 34 7.66 -18.13 0.85
CA PHE A 34 8.82 -18.49 0.04
C PHE A 34 8.50 -18.37 -1.46
N GLU A 35 7.38 -18.95 -1.86
CA GLU A 35 6.88 -18.88 -3.24
C GLU A 35 6.59 -17.44 -3.67
N PHE A 36 6.06 -16.62 -2.75
CA PHE A 36 5.90 -15.18 -2.93
C PHE A 36 7.22 -14.46 -3.26
N GLU A 37 8.25 -14.67 -2.44
CA GLU A 37 9.55 -14.02 -2.64
C GLU A 37 10.19 -14.43 -3.98
N ARG A 38 10.03 -15.69 -4.39
CA ARG A 38 10.50 -16.18 -5.69
C ARG A 38 9.81 -15.45 -6.84
N GLN A 39 8.47 -15.47 -6.87
CA GLN A 39 7.70 -14.84 -7.95
C GLN A 39 7.89 -13.32 -7.98
N ARG A 40 8.04 -12.67 -6.80
CA ARG A 40 8.36 -11.24 -6.73
C ARG A 40 9.69 -10.94 -7.41
N ARG A 41 10.74 -11.72 -7.14
CA ARG A 41 12.06 -11.54 -7.75
C ARG A 41 12.02 -11.77 -9.26
N GLU A 42 11.32 -12.80 -9.72
CA GLU A 42 11.17 -13.08 -11.15
C GLU A 42 10.43 -11.95 -11.88
N ALA A 43 9.34 -11.44 -11.31
CA ALA A 43 8.59 -10.32 -11.88
C ALA A 43 9.46 -9.05 -11.99
N ILE A 44 10.22 -8.73 -10.93
CA ILE A 44 11.14 -7.59 -10.93
C ILE A 44 12.24 -7.79 -11.96
N LYS A 45 12.84 -8.98 -12.02
CA LYS A 45 13.88 -9.31 -13.00
C LYS A 45 13.35 -9.13 -14.43
N SER A 46 12.19 -9.73 -14.74
CA SER A 46 11.56 -9.62 -16.05
C SER A 46 11.29 -8.16 -16.44
N LEU A 47 10.78 -7.36 -15.52
CA LEU A 47 10.55 -5.93 -15.73
C LEU A 47 11.85 -5.18 -16.03
N ILE A 48 12.90 -5.40 -15.24
CA ILE A 48 14.19 -4.75 -15.45
C ILE A 48 14.80 -5.18 -16.78
N GLU A 49 14.78 -6.47 -17.10
CA GLU A 49 15.33 -7.01 -18.35
C GLU A 49 14.58 -6.55 -19.60
N SER A 50 13.28 -6.28 -19.48
CA SER A 50 12.47 -5.71 -20.57
C SER A 50 12.87 -4.28 -20.96
N ALA A 51 13.66 -3.58 -20.14
CA ALA A 51 14.13 -2.24 -20.47
C ALA A 51 15.06 -2.28 -21.70
N PRO A 52 14.94 -1.33 -22.65
CA PRO A 52 15.62 -1.40 -23.94
C PRO A 52 17.13 -1.12 -23.87
N ASN A 53 17.60 -0.33 -22.90
CA ASN A 53 19.00 0.11 -22.80
C ASN A 53 19.73 -0.60 -21.63
N PRO A 54 20.91 -1.19 -21.87
CA PRO A 54 21.78 -1.76 -20.82
C PRO A 54 22.07 -0.81 -19.64
N GLU A 55 22.30 0.48 -19.90
CA GLU A 55 22.58 1.46 -18.83
C GLU A 55 21.37 1.70 -17.94
N LEU A 56 20.16 1.70 -18.53
CA LEU A 56 18.92 1.78 -17.78
C LEU A 56 18.70 0.52 -16.92
N ARG A 57 19.00 -0.67 -17.47
CA ARG A 57 18.94 -1.93 -16.70
C ARG A 57 19.84 -1.89 -15.48
N LYS A 58 21.07 -1.39 -15.64
CA LYS A 58 22.03 -1.23 -14.55
C LYS A 58 21.47 -0.33 -13.44
N ARG A 59 20.98 0.86 -13.80
CA ARG A 59 20.38 1.80 -12.83
C ARG A 59 19.16 1.22 -12.11
N LEU A 60 18.31 0.47 -12.82
CA LEU A 60 17.15 -0.19 -12.23
C LEU A 60 17.57 -1.28 -11.23
N TRP A 61 18.61 -2.05 -11.54
CA TRP A 61 19.20 -3.01 -10.60
C TRP A 61 19.81 -2.36 -9.37
N GLU A 62 20.53 -1.25 -9.54
CA GLU A 62 21.07 -0.46 -8.41
C GLU A 62 19.95 0.09 -7.52
N MET A 63 18.88 0.59 -8.12
CA MET A 63 17.69 1.05 -7.39
C MET A 63 17.05 -0.10 -6.61
N GLN A 64 16.88 -1.26 -7.24
CA GLN A 64 16.32 -2.44 -6.60
C GLN A 64 17.18 -2.92 -5.42
N ALA A 65 18.52 -2.96 -5.58
CA ALA A 65 19.44 -3.35 -4.51
C ALA A 65 19.35 -2.41 -3.30
N ARG A 66 19.28 -1.10 -3.53
CA ARG A 66 19.07 -0.10 -2.46
C ARG A 66 17.73 -0.28 -1.78
N TRP A 67 16.69 -0.61 -2.54
CA TRP A 67 15.36 -0.89 -1.99
C TRP A 67 15.37 -2.14 -1.11
N ASP A 68 15.95 -3.24 -1.57
CA ASP A 68 16.07 -4.48 -0.81
C ASP A 68 16.88 -4.28 0.49
N GLN A 69 17.95 -3.47 0.44
CA GLN A 69 18.71 -3.10 1.63
C GLN A 69 17.85 -2.35 2.66
N ARG A 70 17.04 -1.38 2.23
CA ARG A 70 16.12 -0.63 3.11
C ARG A 70 15.03 -1.53 3.68
N MET A 71 14.48 -2.41 2.85
CA MET A 71 13.39 -3.31 3.25
C MET A 71 13.86 -4.40 4.21
N LYS A 72 15.14 -4.77 4.21
CA LYS A 72 15.71 -5.73 5.17
C LYS A 72 15.48 -5.30 6.62
N SER A 73 15.54 -4.00 6.91
CA SER A 73 15.29 -3.42 8.23
C SER A 73 13.86 -2.89 8.42
N ALA A 74 13.02 -2.87 7.38
CA ALA A 74 11.67 -2.32 7.46
C ALA A 74 10.80 -3.03 8.52
N GLY A 75 11.04 -4.32 8.73
CA GLY A 75 10.37 -5.10 9.77
C GLY A 75 11.03 -5.07 11.15
N SER A 76 12.05 -4.22 11.37
CA SER A 76 12.75 -4.14 12.66
C SER A 76 11.81 -3.72 13.81
N PRO A 77 12.08 -4.12 15.06
CA PRO A 77 11.26 -3.73 16.21
C PRO A 77 11.10 -2.22 16.34
N HIS A 78 12.17 -1.46 16.08
CA HIS A 78 12.15 0.00 16.12
C HIS A 78 11.22 0.61 15.06
N ASN A 79 11.30 0.15 13.81
CA ASN A 79 10.43 0.66 12.74
C ASN A 79 8.96 0.29 12.97
N ARG A 80 8.69 -0.89 13.54
CA ARG A 80 7.33 -1.29 13.93
C ARG A 80 6.77 -0.39 15.03
N LEU A 81 7.61 0.00 16.00
CA LEU A 81 7.22 0.91 17.07
C LEU A 81 6.85 2.29 16.51
N ILE A 82 7.71 2.87 15.66
CA ILE A 82 7.41 4.16 15.01
C ILE A 82 6.10 4.10 14.21
N LEU A 83 5.87 3.01 13.47
CA LEU A 83 4.61 2.81 12.74
C LEU A 83 3.40 2.72 13.67
N ALA A 84 3.53 2.01 14.80
CA ALA A 84 2.47 1.90 15.80
C ALA A 84 2.16 3.25 16.44
N GLU A 85 3.16 4.06 16.76
CA GLU A 85 3.00 5.42 17.28
C GLU A 85 2.28 6.32 16.27
N ALA A 86 2.69 6.27 15.00
CA ALA A 86 2.05 7.03 13.93
C ALA A 86 0.57 6.65 13.77
N PHE A 87 0.25 5.35 13.73
CA PHE A 87 -1.14 4.89 13.65
C PHE A 87 -1.96 5.24 14.89
N PHE A 88 -1.35 5.15 16.07
CA PHE A 88 -2.01 5.54 17.31
C PHE A 88 -2.44 7.01 17.25
N TRP A 89 -1.52 7.91 16.90
CA TRP A 89 -1.82 9.34 16.83
C TRP A 89 -2.82 9.69 15.73
N ASP A 90 -2.70 9.05 14.56
CA ASP A 90 -3.68 9.19 13.48
C ASP A 90 -5.10 8.82 13.97
N PHE A 91 -5.23 7.69 14.66
CA PHE A 91 -6.53 7.23 15.15
C PHE A 91 -7.10 8.13 16.26
N VAL A 92 -6.24 8.63 17.16
CA VAL A 92 -6.65 9.56 18.22
C VAL A 92 -7.21 10.85 17.61
N VAL A 93 -6.48 11.43 16.65
CA VAL A 93 -6.84 12.71 16.05
C VAL A 93 -8.04 12.58 15.13
N ASN A 94 -8.03 11.57 14.25
CA ASN A 94 -9.01 11.48 13.17
C ASN A 94 -10.26 10.67 13.53
N GLN A 95 -10.24 9.85 14.58
CA GLN A 95 -11.42 9.09 15.02
C GLN A 95 -11.85 9.44 16.44
N TRP A 96 -10.98 9.26 17.44
CA TRP A 96 -11.40 9.35 18.85
C TRP A 96 -11.82 10.76 19.26
N LEU A 97 -11.03 11.78 18.96
CA LEU A 97 -11.36 13.17 19.33
C LEU A 97 -12.71 13.62 18.74
N PRO A 98 -12.99 13.41 17.43
CA PRO A 98 -14.30 13.67 16.87
C PRO A 98 -15.44 12.92 17.57
N THR A 99 -15.28 11.61 17.81
CA THR A 99 -16.31 10.79 18.46
C THR A 99 -16.57 11.25 19.89
N LEU A 100 -15.53 11.52 20.68
CA LEU A 100 -15.67 12.02 22.05
C LEU A 100 -16.35 13.39 22.08
N THR A 101 -16.03 14.27 21.13
CA THR A 101 -16.67 15.57 20.98
C THR A 101 -18.17 15.42 20.65
N GLN A 102 -18.52 14.48 19.77
CA GLN A 102 -19.92 14.17 19.46
C GLN A 102 -20.65 13.64 20.70
N CYS A 103 -20.07 12.69 21.44
CA CYS A 103 -20.66 12.17 22.67
C CYS A 103 -20.89 13.28 23.71
N ALA A 104 -19.89 14.15 23.93
CA ALA A 104 -19.99 15.27 24.86
C ALA A 104 -21.10 16.26 24.47
N ASN A 105 -21.23 16.55 23.17
CA ASN A 105 -22.29 17.43 22.67
C ASN A 105 -23.69 16.81 22.82
N THR A 106 -23.82 15.49 22.65
CA THR A 106 -25.09 14.78 22.86
C THR A 106 -25.50 14.82 24.32
N LEU A 107 -24.58 14.58 25.25
CA LEU A 107 -24.85 14.65 26.70
C LEU A 107 -25.25 16.07 27.14
N ARG A 108 -24.57 17.10 26.65
CA ARG A 108 -24.96 18.49 26.94
C ARG A 108 -26.36 18.85 26.44
N ARG A 109 -26.77 18.30 25.29
CA ARG A 109 -28.12 18.51 24.75
C ARG A 109 -29.19 17.80 25.58
N SER A 110 -28.95 16.59 26.06
CA SER A 110 -29.91 15.89 26.93
C SER A 110 -30.14 16.64 28.25
N ASP A 111 -29.08 17.21 28.83
CA ASP A 111 -29.19 17.97 30.09
C ASP A 111 -30.02 19.27 29.92
N SER A 112 -29.96 19.90 28.74
CA SER A 112 -30.72 21.12 28.44
C SER A 112 -32.22 20.91 28.14
N VAL A 113 -32.66 19.67 27.91
CA VAL A 113 -34.08 19.34 27.65
C VAL A 113 -34.83 18.97 28.95
N THR A 114 -34.09 18.81 30.06
CA THR A 114 -34.64 18.39 31.36
C THR A 114 -34.79 19.56 32.36
N GLN A 115 -34.50 20.79 31.94
CA GLN A 115 -34.81 22.04 32.65
C GLN A 115 -35.97 22.77 31.97
#